data_AF-A0A7C7FPE4-F1
#
_entry.id   AF-A0A7C7FPE4-F1
#
_cell.length_a   1.000
_cell.length_b   1.000
_cell.length_c   1.000
_cell.angle_alpha   90.00
_cell.angle_beta   90.00
_cell.angle_gamma   90.00
#
_symmetry.space_group_name_H-M   'P 1'
#
loop_
_entity.id
_entity.type
_entity.pdbx_description
1 polymer ?
#
loop_
_entity_poly.entity_id
_entity_poly.type
_entity_poly.pdbx_seq_one_letter_code
_entity_poly.pdbx_strand_id
1 'polypeptide(L)' 'LLAECKAPSVKINQEAFDQVARYNVTLGVKYLIVTNGLVHYACYIDHTHKKVEFLDSLPSYEDIDSSD' A
#
# COMPACT_ATOMS: atom_id res chain seq x y z
N LEU A 1 7.53 -0.97 -4.09
CA LEU A 1 6.40 -1.41 -3.23
C LEU A 1 6.79 -1.26 -1.77
N LEU A 2 5.88 -0.83 -0.90
CA LEU A 2 6.03 -0.85 0.56
C LEU A 2 4.84 -1.59 1.18
N ALA A 3 5.09 -2.48 2.13
CA ALA A 3 4.04 -3.26 2.79
C ALA A 3 4.13 -3.12 4.31
N GLU A 4 2.99 -2.88 4.96
CA GLU A 4 2.83 -2.89 6.41
C GLU A 4 2.07 -4.16 6.82
N CYS A 5 2.73 -5.00 7.61
CA CYS A 5 2.21 -6.29 8.05
C CYS A 5 1.81 -6.24 9.53
N LYS A 6 0.59 -6.68 9.84
CA LYS A 6 0.07 -6.86 11.20
C LYS A 6 -0.17 -8.35 11.50
N ALA A 7 -0.32 -8.68 12.78
CA ALA A 7 -0.69 -10.03 13.17
C ALA A 7 -2.13 -10.37 12.69
N PRO A 8 -2.46 -11.64 12.37
CA PRO A 8 -3.77 -12.03 11.85
C PRO A 8 -4.98 -11.64 12.71
N SER A 9 -4.79 -11.57 14.03
CA SER A 9 -5.82 -11.15 14.97
C SER A 9 -6.07 -9.64 14.99
N VAL A 10 -5.20 -8.84 14.39
CA VAL A 10 -5.30 -7.37 14.38
C VAL A 10 -6.16 -6.93 13.20
N LYS A 11 -7.25 -6.21 13.49
CA LYS A 11 -8.08 -5.60 12.45
C LYS A 11 -7.33 -4.44 11.81
N ILE A 12 -7.26 -4.44 10.48
CA ILE A 12 -6.71 -3.31 9.72
C ILE A 12 -7.68 -2.13 9.84
N ASN A 13 -7.14 -0.97 10.23
CA ASN A 13 -7.86 0.28 10.41
C ASN A 13 -7.04 1.45 9.83
N GLN A 14 -7.58 2.65 9.93
CA GLN A 14 -6.94 3.87 9.43
C GLN A 14 -5.51 4.07 9.98
N GLU A 15 -5.25 3.69 11.24
CA GLU A 15 -3.93 3.86 11.86
C GLU A 15 -2.84 3.06 11.14
N ALA A 16 -3.16 1.85 10.65
CA ALA A 16 -2.23 1.05 9.86
C ALA A 16 -1.93 1.71 8.51
N PHE A 17 -2.93 2.35 7.88
CA PHE A 17 -2.72 3.15 6.67
C PHE A 17 -1.88 4.40 6.94
N ASP A 18 -2.12 5.10 8.05
CA ASP A 18 -1.35 6.28 8.42
C ASP A 18 0.12 5.94 8.69
N GLN A 19 0.40 4.77 9.28
CA GLN A 19 1.77 4.28 9.47
C GLN A 19 2.48 4.09 8.12
N VAL A 20 1.90 3.32 7.19
CA VAL A 20 2.54 3.04 5.89
C VAL A 20 2.65 4.30 5.03
N ALA A 21 1.65 5.20 5.07
CA ALA A 21 1.68 6.46 4.35
C ALA A 21 2.79 7.39 4.86
N ARG A 22 2.98 7.48 6.19
CA ARG A 22 4.08 8.28 6.78
C ARG A 22 5.45 7.79 6.35
N TYR A 23 5.69 6.48 6.36
CA TYR A 23 6.94 5.92 5.85
C TYR A 23 7.13 6.24 4.36
N ASN A 24 6.03 6.21 3.59
CA ASN A 24 6.10 6.48 2.16
C ASN A 24 6.43 7.93 1.80
N VAL A 25 6.21 8.90 2.69
CA VAL A 25 6.63 10.30 2.46
C VAL A 25 8.12 10.39 2.15
N THR A 26 8.93 9.54 2.78
CA THR A 26 10.38 9.53 2.58
C THR A 26 10.79 8.62 1.41
N LEU A 27 10.10 7.50 1.23
CA LEU A 27 10.49 6.48 0.24
C LEU A 27 9.95 6.77 -1.17
N GLY A 28 8.83 7.48 -1.29
CA GLY A 28 8.23 7.84 -2.59
C GLY A 28 7.79 6.64 -3.43
N VAL A 29 7.44 5.50 -2.83
CA VAL A 29 6.97 4.35 -3.60
C VAL A 29 5.57 4.58 -4.17
N LYS A 30 5.30 3.98 -5.33
CA LYS A 30 4.01 4.06 -6.03
C LYS A 30 2.93 3.14 -5.44
N TYR A 31 3.32 2.02 -4.84
CA TYR A 31 2.37 1.03 -4.31
C TYR A 31 2.55 0.83 -2.80
N LEU A 32 1.45 0.91 -2.05
CA LEU A 32 1.38 0.56 -0.63
C LEU A 32 0.46 -0.63 -0.42
N ILE A 33 0.85 -1.52 0.48
CA ILE A 33 0.04 -2.65 0.93
C ILE A 33 -0.09 -2.59 2.45
N VAL A 34 -1.28 -2.85 2.97
CA VAL A 34 -1.52 -3.12 4.39
C VAL A 34 -2.20 -4.48 4.50
N THR A 35 -1.64 -5.36 5.34
CA THR A 35 -2.16 -6.71 5.48
C THR A 35 -2.04 -7.26 6.90
N ASN A 36 -2.96 -8.14 7.26
CA ASN A 36 -2.85 -9.01 8.43
C ASN A 36 -2.78 -10.51 8.04
N GLY A 37 -2.55 -10.82 6.75
CA GLY A 37 -2.52 -12.17 6.22
C GLY A 37 -3.90 -12.81 5.92
N LEU A 38 -5.00 -12.21 6.40
CA LEU A 38 -6.38 -12.64 6.09
C LEU A 38 -7.10 -11.63 5.20
N VAL A 39 -6.84 -10.35 5.46
CA VAL A 39 -7.35 -9.21 4.72
C VAL A 39 -6.17 -8.41 4.21
N HIS A 40 -6.30 -7.92 2.99
CA HIS A 40 -5.28 -7.15 2.30
C HIS A 40 -5.95 -5.93 1.70
N TYR A 41 -5.28 -4.79 1.83
CA TYR A 41 -5.62 -3.57 1.11
C TYR A 41 -4.39 -3.11 0.36
N ALA A 42 -4.57 -2.72 -0.89
CA ALA A 42 -3.53 -2.12 -1.70
C ALA A 42 -4.00 -0.76 -2.20
N CYS A 43 -3.06 0.19 -2.31
CA CYS A 43 -3.30 1.44 -2.98
C CYS A 43 -2.12 1.84 -3.87
N TYR A 44 -2.46 2.49 -4.97
CA TYR A 44 -1.55 3.18 -5.85
C TYR A 44 -1.52 4.66 -5.48
N ILE A 45 -0.33 5.24 -5.46
CA ILE A 45 -0.09 6.65 -5.17
C ILE A 45 0.43 7.31 -6.44
N ASP A 46 -0.42 8.15 -6.99
CA ASP A 46 -0.05 9.07 -8.06
C ASP A 46 0.56 10.32 -7.43
N HIS A 47 1.89 10.36 -7.37
CA HIS A 47 2.63 11.50 -6.84
C HIS A 47 2.50 12.75 -7.71
N THR A 48 2.25 12.59 -9.02
CA THR A 48 2.10 13.69 -9.98
C THR A 48 0.79 14.44 -9.73
N HIS A 49 -0.31 13.70 -9.61
CA HIS A 49 -1.64 14.27 -9.38
C HIS A 49 -2.04 14.33 -7.90
N LYS A 50 -1.15 13.89 -7.00
CA LYS A 50 -1.39 13.78 -5.55
C LYS A 50 -2.66 13.01 -5.22
N LYS A 51 -2.86 11.88 -5.89
CA LYS A 51 -4.03 11.01 -5.69
C LYS A 51 -3.64 9.68 -5.08
N VAL A 52 -4.58 9.11 -4.35
CA VAL A 52 -4.49 7.75 -3.81
C VAL A 52 -5.66 6.97 -4.39
N GLU A 53 -5.36 5.86 -5.04
CA GLU A 53 -6.34 4.97 -5.66
C GLU A 53 -6.30 3.62 -4.96
N PHE A 54 -7.44 3.19 -4.42
CA PHE A 54 -7.54 1.85 -3.84
C PHE A 54 -7.68 0.83 -4.95
N LEU A 55 -6.91 -0.25 -4.84
CA LEU A 55 -6.91 -1.32 -5.82
C LEU A 55 -7.83 -2.44 -5.34
N ASP A 56 -8.63 -2.98 -6.26
CA ASP A 56 -9.53 -4.11 -5.97
C ASP A 56 -8.77 -5.43 -5.72
N SER A 57 -7.52 -5.50 -6.18
CA SER A 57 -6.64 -6.65 -5.99
C SER A 57 -5.19 -6.21 -5.79
N LEU A 58 -4.36 -7.13 -5.29
CA LEU A 58 -2.93 -6.87 -5.16
C LEU A 58 -2.30 -6.75 -6.56
N PRO A 59 -1.42 -5.76 -6.79
CA PRO A 59 -0.71 -5.65 -8.05
C PRO A 59 0.16 -6.89 -8.28
N SER A 60 0.22 -7.34 -9.53
CA SER A 60 1.14 -8.41 -9.95
C SER A 60 2.59 -7.91 -9.90
N TYR A 61 3.55 -8.84 -10.07
CA TYR A 61 4.94 -8.43 -10.16
C TYR A 61 5.16 -7.55 -11.40
N GLU A 62 4.52 -7.89 -12.51
CA GLU A 62 4.57 -7.13 -13.75
C GLU A 62 4.02 -5.70 -13.60
N ASP A 63 2.96 -5.51 -12.82
CA ASP A 63 2.40 -4.18 -12.50
C ASP A 63 3.36 -3.33 -11.65
N ILE A 64 4.25 -3.96 -10.88
CA ILE A 64 5.20 -3.26 -10.00
C ILE A 64 6.52 -2.97 -10.74
N ASP A 65 6.97 -3.90 -11.59
CA ASP A 65 8.24 -3.84 -12.32
C ASP A 65 8.14 -3.05 -13.64
N SER A 66 6.93 -2.70 -14.07
CA SER A 66 6.71 -1.81 -15.21
C SER A 66 7.31 -0.44 -14.91
N SER A 67 8.54 -0.29 -15.37
CA SER A 67 9.35 0.92 -15.31
C SER A 67 8.84 1.94 -16.32
N ASP A 68 7.69 2.55 -16.01
CA ASP A 68 7.31 3.87 -16.56
C ASP A 68 7.84 4.99 -15.66
#